data_AF-A0A0L8IB19-F1
#
_entry.id   AF-A0A0L8IB19-F1
#
_cell.length_a   1.000
_cell.length_b   1.000
_cell.length_c   1.000
_cell.angle_alpha   90.00
_cell.angle_beta   90.00
_cell.angle_gamma   90.00
#
_symmetry.space_group_name_H-M   'P 1'
#
loop_
_entity.id
_entity.type
_entity.pdbx_description
1 polymer ?
#
loop_
_entity_poly.entity_id
_entity_poly.type
_entity_poly.pdbx_seq_one_letter_code
_entity_poly.pdbx_strand_id
1 'polypeptide(L)' 'MVNVPKTRRTFCKGKKCRKHTLHKVSHYKAGKASLCAQGKRRYDRKESGYGGQTKPNKNG' A
#
# COMPACT_ATOMS: atom_id res chain seq x y z
N MET A 1 -0.85 -22.77 -1.79
CA MET A 1 -1.48 -21.95 -0.73
C MET A 1 -0.70 -22.19 0.55
N VAL A 2 -0.11 -21.17 1.18
CA VAL A 2 0.63 -21.35 2.44
C VAL A 2 -0.30 -21.14 3.62
N ASN A 3 -0.31 -22.06 4.59
CA ASN A 3 -1.08 -21.90 5.82
C ASN A 3 -0.26 -21.09 6.83
N VAL A 4 -0.81 -19.96 7.29
CA VAL A 4 -0.16 -19.05 8.24
C VAL A 4 -1.03 -18.95 9.49
N PRO A 5 -0.47 -19.07 10.70
CA PRO A 5 -1.26 -18.98 11.93
C PRO A 5 -1.89 -17.58 12.07
N LYS A 6 -3.13 -17.54 12.58
CA LYS A 6 -3.88 -16.28 12.80
C LYS A 6 -3.28 -15.40 13.91
N THR A 7 -2.37 -15.96 14.72
CA THR A 7 -1.63 -15.24 15.75
C THR A 7 -0.15 -15.62 15.71
N ARG A 8 0.75 -14.68 16.04
CA ARG A 8 2.19 -14.94 16.12
C ARG A 8 2.82 -14.19 17.28
N ARG A 9 3.66 -14.87 18.07
CA ARG A 9 4.48 -14.23 19.12
C ARG A 9 5.72 -13.63 18.48
N THR A 10 5.82 -12.30 18.45
CA THR A 10 6.98 -11.59 17.86
C THR A 10 7.26 -10.30 18.63
N PHE A 11 8.49 -9.80 18.51
CA PHE A 11 8.90 -8.56 19.16
C PHE A 11 8.07 -7.36 18.68
N CYS A 12 7.47 -6.62 19.61
CA CYS A 12 6.79 -5.37 19.32
C CYS A 12 7.74 -4.18 19.46
N LYS A 13 8.02 -3.49 18.35
CA LYS A 13 8.88 -2.29 18.30
C LYS A 13 8.20 -1.01 18.83
N GLY A 14 6.93 -1.08 19.25
CA GLY A 14 6.22 0.06 19.82
C GLY A 14 6.87 0.55 21.10
N LYS A 15 6.95 1.88 21.29
CA LYS A 15 7.61 2.52 22.44
C LYS A 15 7.11 1.99 23.79
N LYS A 16 5.82 1.64 23.90
CA LYS A 16 5.17 1.11 25.12
C LYS A 16 5.32 -0.40 25.32
N CYS A 17 5.69 -1.15 24.27
CA CYS A 17 5.70 -2.62 24.33
C CYS A 17 7.11 -3.16 24.56
N ARG A 18 8.07 -2.84 23.66
CA ARG A 18 9.48 -3.27 23.67
C ARG A 18 9.73 -4.70 24.17
N LYS A 19 8.83 -5.64 23.86
CA LYS A 19 8.86 -7.04 24.29
C LYS A 19 8.16 -7.93 23.29
N HIS A 20 8.35 -9.24 23.40
CA HIS A 20 7.63 -10.23 22.60
C HIS A 20 6.19 -10.36 23.08
N THR A 21 5.24 -10.03 22.20
CA THR A 21 3.80 -10.09 22.47
C THR A 21 3.10 -10.93 21.41
N LEU A 22 1.88 -11.39 21.70
CA LEU A 22 1.01 -12.02 20.70
C LEU A 22 0.45 -10.95 19.75
N HIS A 23 0.54 -11.19 18.44
CA HIS A 23 0.01 -10.31 17.40
C HIS A 23 -1.01 -11.05 16.55
N LYS A 24 -2.12 -10.40 16.21
CA LYS A 24 -3.06 -10.89 15.20
C LYS A 24 -2.44 -10.74 13.82
N VAL A 25 -2.48 -11.81 13.03
CA VAL A 25 -1.95 -11.83 11.67
C VAL A 25 -3.10 -11.61 10.69
N SER A 26 -2.90 -10.70 9.74
CA SER A 26 -3.81 -10.45 8.63
C SER A 26 -3.02 -10.32 7.33
N HIS A 27 -3.66 -10.67 6.22
CA HIS A 27 -3.11 -10.38 4.90
C HIS A 27 -3.32 -8.90 4.59
N TYR A 28 -2.25 -8.25 4.14
CA TYR A 28 -2.34 -6.90 3.60
C TYR A 28 -3.15 -6.90 2.30
N LYS A 29 -4.02 -5.91 2.15
CA LYS A 29 -4.69 -5.58 0.90
C LYS A 29 -4.38 -4.13 0.58
N ALA A 30 -4.06 -3.85 -0.68
CA ALA A 30 -3.87 -2.48 -1.13
C ALA A 30 -5.15 -1.66 -0.90
N GLY A 31 -5.00 -0.47 -0.33
CA GLY A 31 -6.10 0.47 -0.19
C GLY A 31 -6.48 1.10 -1.54
N LYS A 32 -7.64 1.76 -1.58
CA LYS A 32 -8.05 2.55 -2.75
C LYS A 32 -7.02 3.66 -3.01
N ALA A 33 -6.63 3.85 -4.26
CA ALA A 33 -5.74 4.94 -4.64
C ALA A 33 -6.39 6.30 -4.34
N SER A 34 -5.64 7.18 -3.67
CA SER A 34 -6.10 8.53 -3.35
C SER A 34 -5.97 9.47 -4.56
N LEU A 35 -7.02 10.23 -4.86
CA LEU A 35 -7.02 11.24 -5.93
C LEU A 35 -6.24 12.50 -5.56
N CYS A 36 -6.16 12.84 -4.26
CA CYS A 36 -5.46 14.05 -3.81
C CYS A 36 -3.94 13.88 -3.70
N ALA A 37 -3.43 12.66 -3.88
CA ALA A 37 -2.00 12.37 -3.92
C ALA A 37 -1.31 13.24 -4.98
N GLN A 38 -0.15 13.82 -4.64
CA GLN A 38 0.56 14.75 -5.54
C GLN A 38 0.85 14.14 -6.91
N GLY A 39 1.21 12.84 -6.94
CA GLY A 39 1.45 12.11 -8.19
C GLY A 39 0.20 12.02 -9.07
N LYS A 40 -0.97 11.72 -8.48
CA LYS A 40 -2.24 11.62 -9.20
C LYS A 40 -2.68 12.99 -9.73
N ARG A 41 -2.64 14.04 -8.90
CA ARG A 41 -2.94 15.42 -9.34
C ARG A 41 -2.07 15.88 -10.52
N ARG A 42 -0.77 15.56 -10.48
CA ARG A 42 0.16 15.86 -11.59
C ARG A 42 -0.21 15.08 -12.85
N TYR A 43 -0.57 13.81 -12.69
CA TYR A 43 -0.93 12.92 -13.79
C TYR A 43 -2.22 13.38 -14.48
N ASP A 44 -3.27 13.69 -13.70
CA ASP A 44 -4.55 14.18 -14.20
C ASP A 44 -4.39 15.49 -14.99
N ARG A 45 -3.57 16.41 -14.48
CA ARG A 45 -3.23 17.65 -15.20
C ARG A 45 -2.41 17.41 -16.46
N LYS A 46 -1.63 16.33 -16.52
CA LYS A 46 -0.85 15.99 -17.72
C LYS A 46 -1.73 15.31 -18.78
N GLU A 47 -2.70 14.50 -18.36
CA GLU A 47 -3.63 13.79 -19.24
C GLU A 47 -4.73 14.68 -19.84
N SER A 48 -4.99 15.85 -19.26
CA SER A 48 -5.98 16.77 -19.80
C SER A 48 -5.58 17.28 -21.20
N GLY A 49 -6.56 17.37 -22.11
CA GLY A 49 -6.36 17.82 -23.50
C GLY A 49 -6.43 16.65 -24.49
N TYR A 50 -5.97 16.88 -25.72
CA TYR A 50 -6.11 15.92 -26.83
C TYR A 50 -4.85 15.07 -27.10
N GLY A 51 -3.83 15.18 -26.25
CA GLY A 51 -2.52 14.55 -26.46
C GLY A 51 -2.43 13.04 -26.17
N GLY A 52 -3.54 12.40 -25.80
CA GLY A 52 -3.61 10.97 -25.50
C GLY A 52 -2.82 10.56 -24.24
N GLN A 53 -2.39 9.30 -24.20
CA GLN A 53 -1.69 8.71 -23.06
C GLN A 53 -0.34 9.40 -22.81
N THR A 54 -0.17 10.09 -21.68
CA THR A 54 1.01 10.95 -21.44
C THR A 54 2.13 10.33 -20.61
N LYS A 55 1.95 9.11 -20.08
CA LYS A 55 2.99 8.33 -19.36
C LYS A 55 2.99 6.87 -19.82
N PRO A 56 4.14 6.18 -19.76
CA PRO A 56 4.22 4.78 -20.12
C PRO A 56 3.40 3.90 -19.17
N ASN A 57 2.69 2.93 -19.74
CA ASN A 57 2.06 1.86 -19.00
C ASN A 57 3.10 0.79 -18.67
N LYS A 58 3.01 0.19 -17.49
CA LYS A 58 3.98 -0.83 -17.05
C LYS A 58 3.87 -2.17 -17.81
N ASN A 59 2.85 -2.34 -18.64
CA ASN A 59 2.53 -3.59 -19.33
C ASN A 59 2.78 -3.51 -20.85
N GLY A 60 3.67 -2.62 -21.29
CA GLY A 60 4.12 -2.55 -22.68
C GLY A 60 5.37 -3.39 -22.89
#